data_AF-A0A6B3H6C3-F1
#
_entry.id   AF-A0A6B3H6C3-F1
#
_cell.length_a   1.000
_cell.length_b   1.000
_cell.length_c   1.000
_cell.angle_alpha   90.00
_cell.angle_beta   90.00
_cell.angle_gamma   90.00
#
_symmetry.space_group_name_H-M   'P 1'
#
loop_
_entity.id
_entity.type
_entity.pdbx_description
1 polymer ?
#
loop_
_entity_poly.entity_id
_entity_poly.type
_entity_poly.pdbx_seq_one_letter_code
_entity_poly.pdbx_strand_id
1 'polypeptide(L)' 'PTEVLAQQHHRSITEMMGELAEGGMLGGSDQGTKVVLLTGSMGTAARRQALLDLVTGEAGIVIGTHALIE' A
#
# COMPACT_ATOMS: atom_id res chain seq x y z
N PRO A 1 15.08 5.10 6.64
CA PRO A 1 13.85 4.30 6.77
C PRO A 1 14.16 2.88 6.31
N THR A 2 13.72 1.89 7.07
CA THR A 2 13.96 0.48 6.78
C THR A 2 12.70 -0.15 6.23
N GLU A 3 12.87 -1.21 5.44
CA GLU A 3 11.73 -1.96 4.91
C GLU A 3 10.90 -2.61 6.03
N VAL A 4 11.55 -2.98 7.13
CA VAL A 4 10.88 -3.50 8.34
C VAL A 4 9.89 -2.45 8.88
N LEU A 5 10.31 -1.20 8.97
CA LEU A 5 9.45 -0.13 9.46
C LEU A 5 8.30 0.16 8.48
N ALA A 6 8.54 0.10 7.16
CA ALA A 6 7.48 0.24 6.16
C ALA A 6 6.44 -0.88 6.27
N GLN A 7 6.87 -2.13 6.46
CA GLN A 7 5.96 -3.27 6.68
C GLN A 7 5.17 -3.13 7.98
N GLN A 8 5.80 -2.66 9.06
CA GLN A 8 5.13 -2.41 10.33
C GLN A 8 4.05 -1.33 10.20
N HIS A 9 4.38 -0.20 9.56
CA HIS A 9 3.42 0.87 9.31
C HIS A 9 2.25 0.40 8.44
N HIS A 10 2.53 -0.33 7.35
CA HIS A 10 1.48 -0.88 6.51
C HIS A 10 0.50 -1.73 7.31
N ARG A 11 0.99 -2.70 8.08
CA ARG A 11 0.14 -3.53 8.92
C ARG A 11 -0.67 -2.71 9.91
N SER A 12 -0.03 -1.83 10.67
CA SER A 12 -0.70 -1.02 11.69
C SER A 12 -1.77 -0.10 11.09
N ILE A 13 -1.49 0.52 9.94
CA ILE A 13 -2.44 1.41 9.27
C ILE A 13 -3.62 0.63 8.72
N THR A 14 -3.39 -0.49 8.04
CA THR A 14 -4.48 -1.35 7.55
C THR A 14 -5.34 -1.86 8.71
N GLU A 15 -4.74 -2.30 9.82
CA GLU A 15 -5.48 -2.75 11.01
C GLU A 15 -6.30 -1.61 11.66
N MET A 16 -5.76 -0.40 11.74
CA MET A 16 -6.48 0.76 12.30
C MET A 16 -7.64 1.22 11.41
N MET A 17 -7.50 1.09 10.09
CA MET A 17 -8.51 1.52 9.11
C MET A 17 -9.57 0.44 8.85
N GLY A 18 -9.26 -0.84 9.04
CA GLY A 18 -10.16 -1.95 8.73
C GLY A 18 -10.65 -1.88 7.29
N GLU A 19 -11.97 -1.97 7.10
CA GLU A 19 -12.63 -1.89 5.78
C GLU A 19 -12.33 -0.59 5.01
N LEU A 20 -11.92 0.49 5.70
CA LEU A 20 -11.51 1.73 5.04
C LEU A 20 -10.17 1.63 4.32
N ALA A 21 -9.33 0.64 4.63
CA ALA A 21 -8.06 0.40 3.91
C ALA A 21 -8.22 -0.49 2.66
N GLU A 22 -9.43 -1.00 2.43
CA GLU A 22 -9.76 -1.94 1.37
C GLU A 22 -10.59 -1.29 0.24
N GLY A 23 -10.44 0.01 0.04
CA GLY A 23 -11.17 0.75 -1.00
C GLY A 23 -11.04 0.09 -2.38
N GLY A 24 -12.17 -0.16 -3.04
CA GLY A 24 -12.23 -0.82 -4.35
C GLY A 24 -12.15 -2.36 -4.31
N MET A 25 -12.03 -2.98 -3.14
CA MET A 25 -12.04 -4.44 -2.96
C MET A 25 -13.44 -4.92 -2.53
N LEU A 26 -13.71 -6.22 -2.76
CA LEU A 26 -14.92 -6.85 -2.24
C LEU A 26 -14.90 -6.86 -0.71
N GLY A 27 -15.87 -6.21 -0.08
CA GLY A 27 -15.96 -6.07 1.38
C GLY A 27 -15.35 -4.78 1.93
N GLY A 28 -14.68 -3.98 1.10
CA GLY A 28 -14.21 -2.65 1.47
C GLY A 28 -15.34 -1.64 1.56
N SER A 29 -15.12 -0.58 2.34
CA SER A 29 -16.05 0.54 2.43
C SER A 29 -16.12 1.33 1.11
N ASP A 30 -17.31 1.82 0.75
CA ASP A 30 -17.50 2.74 -0.39
C ASP A 30 -16.74 4.06 -0.24
N GLN A 31 -16.39 4.43 1.00
CA GLN A 31 -15.58 5.61 1.34
C GLN A 31 -14.14 5.24 1.70
N GLY A 32 -13.76 3.97 1.50
CA GLY A 32 -12.42 3.47 1.77
C GLY A 32 -11.41 3.88 0.69
N THR A 33 -10.13 3.75 1.02
CA THR A 33 -9.01 3.92 0.11
C THR A 33 -8.13 2.68 0.15
N LYS A 34 -7.45 2.37 -0.96
CA LYS A 34 -6.47 1.28 -0.99
C LYS A 34 -5.16 1.75 -0.33
N VAL A 35 -4.65 0.96 0.61
CA VAL A 35 -3.32 1.15 1.22
C VAL A 35 -2.35 0.17 0.57
N VAL A 36 -1.25 0.68 0.00
CA VAL A 36 -0.28 -0.14 -0.74
C VAL A 36 1.11 -0.04 -0.13
N LEU A 37 1.78 -1.19 0.03
CA LEU A 37 3.18 -1.28 0.41
C LEU A 37 4.08 -1.39 -0.82
N LEU A 38 5.15 -0.61 -0.87
CA LEU A 38 6.20 -0.71 -1.88
C LEU A 38 7.59 -0.71 -1.22
N THR A 39 8.26 -1.87 -1.26
CA THR A 39 9.64 -2.05 -0.78
C THR A 39 10.55 -2.63 -1.87
N GLY A 40 11.87 -2.49 -1.69
CA GLY A 40 12.86 -2.98 -2.65
C GLY A 40 12.99 -4.50 -2.68
N SER A 41 12.71 -5.16 -1.56
CA SER A 41 12.69 -6.63 -1.42
C SER A 41 11.47 -7.35 -2.02
N MET A 42 10.48 -6.62 -2.53
CA MET A 42 9.32 -7.24 -3.17
C MET A 42 9.71 -8.02 -4.43
N GLY A 43 9.15 -9.21 -4.58
CA GLY A 43 9.25 -9.95 -5.84
C GLY A 43 8.68 -9.14 -7.01
N THR A 44 9.22 -9.36 -8.21
CA THR A 44 8.90 -8.57 -9.42
C THR A 44 7.40 -8.43 -9.69
N ALA A 45 6.62 -9.51 -9.52
CA ALA A 45 5.18 -9.49 -9.76
C ALA A 45 4.45 -8.57 -8.77
N ALA A 46 4.73 -8.70 -7.48
CA ALA A 46 4.12 -7.87 -6.43
C ALA A 46 4.53 -6.40 -6.59
N ARG A 47 5.81 -6.15 -6.88
CA ARG A 47 6.32 -4.79 -7.14
C ARG A 47 5.62 -4.15 -8.35
N ARG A 48 5.43 -4.90 -9.43
CA ARG A 48 4.74 -4.42 -10.63
C ARG A 48 3.29 -4.08 -10.34
N GLN A 49 2.57 -4.90 -9.56
CA GLN A 49 1.20 -4.61 -9.18
C GLN A 49 1.11 -3.33 -8.34
N ALA A 50 1.97 -3.20 -7.31
CA ALA A 50 2.02 -1.98 -6.50
C ALA A 50 2.27 -0.73 -7.36
N LEU A 51 3.22 -0.80 -8.30
CA LEU A 51 3.48 0.32 -9.22
C LEU A 51 2.29 0.62 -10.14
N LEU A 52 1.56 -0.39 -10.61
CA LEU A 52 0.34 -0.17 -11.39
C LEU A 52 -0.70 0.55 -10.56
N ASP A 53 -0.97 0.10 -9.34
CA ASP A 53 -1.92 0.73 -8.42
C ASP A 53 -1.56 2.21 -8.14
N LEU A 54 -0.27 2.52 -8.04
CA LEU A 54 0.22 3.89 -7.90
C LEU A 54 -0.05 4.72 -9.16
N VAL A 55 0.27 4.19 -10.34
CA VAL A 55 0.17 4.93 -11.62
C VAL A 55 -1.28 5.12 -12.05
N THR A 56 -2.17 4.19 -11.76
CA THR A 56 -3.60 4.31 -12.03
C THR A 56 -4.33 5.20 -11.01
N GLY A 57 -3.67 5.54 -9.90
CA GLY A 57 -4.28 6.32 -8.81
C GLY A 57 -5.22 5.50 -7.92
N GLU A 58 -5.21 4.17 -8.03
CA GLU A 58 -5.98 3.31 -7.14
C GLU A 58 -5.41 3.32 -5.71
N ALA A 59 -4.09 3.44 -5.58
CA ALA A 59 -3.42 3.56 -4.29
C ALA A 59 -3.58 4.98 -3.73
N GLY A 60 -4.60 5.20 -2.91
CA GLY A 60 -4.77 6.49 -2.23
C GLY A 60 -3.81 6.68 -1.05
N ILE A 61 -3.21 5.62 -0.51
CA ILE A 61 -2.12 5.68 0.47
C ILE A 61 -1.00 4.73 0.07
N VAL A 62 0.24 5.23 0.05
CA VAL A 62 1.43 4.43 -0.23
C VAL A 62 2.40 4.47 0.94
N ILE A 63 2.89 3.31 1.34
CA ILE A 63 3.87 3.14 2.40
C ILE A 63 5.10 2.47 1.81
N GLY A 64 6.27 3.01 2.07
CA GLY A 64 7.53 2.45 1.58
C GLY A 64 8.74 3.15 2.16
N THR A 65 9.90 2.92 1.55
CA THR A 65 11.14 3.60 1.93
C THR A 65 11.33 4.88 1.11
N HIS A 66 12.43 5.63 1.34
CA HIS A 66 12.73 6.82 0.54
C HIS A 66 12.89 6.53 -0.96
N ALA A 67 13.14 5.25 -1.32
CA ALA A 67 13.19 4.79 -2.70
C ALA A 67 11.86 4.96 -3.48
N LEU A 68 10.80 5.45 -2.83
CA LEU A 68 9.54 5.82 -3.49
C LEU A 68 9.62 7.13 -4.27
N ILE A 69 10.52 8.06 -3.89
CA ILE A 69 10.53 9.46 -4.38
C ILE A 69 11.88 9.84 -5.01
N GLU A 70 12.87 8.94 -4.97
CA GLU A 70 14.16 9.08 -5.68
C GLU A 70 14.12 8.43 -7.07
#